data_AF-A0A444YMK7-F1
#
_entry.id   AF-A0A444YMK7-F1
#
_cell.length_a   1.000
_cell.length_b   1.000
_cell.length_c   1.000
_cell.angle_alpha   90.00
_cell.angle_beta   90.00
_cell.angle_gamma   90.00
#
_symmetry.space_group_name_H-M   'P 1'
#
loop_
_entity.id
_entity.type
_entity.pdbx_description
1 polymer ?
#
loop_
_entity_poly.entity_id
_entity_poly.type
_entity_poly.pdbx_seq_one_letter_code
_entity_poly.pdbx_strand_id
1 'polypeptide(L)' 'MIALKGSVPITFSGNEQPAAYDNLVSISDLNPDMNKKLSIGIASILENKLSVPKSRSFLFSILIACIIF' A
#
# COMPACT_ATOMS: atom_id res chain seq x y z
N MET A 1 -10.47 -2.09 8.88
CA MET A 1 -10.47 -3.49 8.39
C MET A 1 -9.16 -3.72 7.65
N ILE A 2 -8.53 -4.90 7.80
CA ILE A 2 -7.27 -5.24 7.13
C ILE A 2 -7.50 -6.57 6.40
N ALA A 3 -7.19 -6.62 5.11
CA ALA A 3 -7.25 -7.83 4.30
C ALA A 3 -5.89 -8.05 3.65
N LEU A 4 -5.25 -9.19 3.93
CA LEU A 4 -3.99 -9.58 3.34
C LEU A 4 -4.24 -10.73 2.38
N LYS A 5 -3.89 -10.55 1.11
CA LYS A 5 -3.99 -11.59 0.08
C LYS A 5 -2.59 -12.00 -0.34
N GLY A 6 -2.16 -13.17 0.13
CA GLY A 6 -0.90 -13.79 -0.30
C GLY A 6 -1.03 -14.53 -1.63
N SER A 7 0.12 -14.89 -2.22
CA SER A 7 0.22 -15.74 -3.41
C SER A 7 -0.56 -15.24 -4.64
N VAL A 8 -0.66 -13.92 -4.78
CA VAL A 8 -1.21 -13.29 -5.98
C VAL A 8 -0.07 -13.11 -6.99
N PRO A 9 -0.23 -13.54 -8.26
CA PRO A 9 0.73 -13.23 -9.30
C PRO A 9 0.78 -11.70 -9.48
N ILE A 10 1.93 -11.10 -9.16
CA ILE A 10 2.20 -9.67 -9.30
C ILE A 10 3.47 -9.51 -10.13
N THR A 11 3.38 -8.67 -11.15
CA THR A 11 4.54 -8.22 -11.92
C THR A 11 4.75 -6.74 -11.63
N PHE A 12 5.90 -6.38 -11.06
CA PHE A 12 6.27 -4.99 -10.80
C PHE A 12 7.47 -4.61 -11.66
N SER A 13 7.32 -3.56 -12.47
CA SER A 13 8.34 -3.10 -13.42
C SER A 13 8.81 -4.21 -14.39
N GLY A 14 7.90 -5.08 -14.82
CA GLY A 14 8.21 -6.15 -15.78
C GLY A 14 8.88 -7.40 -15.20
N ASN A 15 8.98 -7.55 -13.88
CA ASN A 15 9.44 -8.78 -13.25
C ASN A 15 8.55 -9.25 -12.09
N GLU A 16 8.65 -10.53 -11.74
CA GLU A 16 7.82 -11.20 -10.72
C GLU A 16 8.55 -11.34 -9.36
N GLN A 17 9.58 -10.53 -9.11
CA GLN A 17 10.20 -10.49 -7.80
C GLN A 17 9.22 -9.96 -6.75
N PRO A 18 9.39 -10.30 -5.45
CA PRO A 18 8.46 -9.92 -4.39
C PRO A 18 8.07 -8.45 -4.45
N ALA A 19 6.76 -8.21 -4.53
CA ALA A 19 6.15 -6.91 -4.63
C ALA A 19 4.83 -6.89 -3.86
N ALA A 20 4.46 -5.72 -3.38
CA ALA A 20 3.25 -5.52 -2.60
C ALA A 20 2.42 -4.38 -3.18
N TYR A 21 1.11 -4.58 -3.19
CA TYR A 21 0.13 -3.57 -3.56
C TYR A 21 -0.87 -3.44 -2.41
N ASP A 22 -0.95 -2.24 -1.85
CA ASP A 22 -1.81 -1.92 -0.73
C ASP A 22 -2.88 -0.91 -1.15
N ASN A 23 -4.11 -1.10 -0.68
CA ASN A 23 -5.19 -0.14 -0.87
C ASN A 23 -5.68 0.39 0.48
N LEU A 24 -5.47 1.67 0.72
CA LEU A 24 -5.86 2.38 1.93
C LEU A 24 -7.13 3.19 1.64
N VAL A 25 -8.24 2.79 2.27
CA VAL A 25 -9.51 3.50 2.17
C VAL A 25 -9.75 4.25 3.47
N SER A 26 -9.89 5.57 3.41
CA SER A 26 -10.28 6.39 4.56
C SER A 26 -11.51 7.24 4.25
N ILE A 27 -12.37 7.46 5.25
CA ILE A 27 -13.54 8.34 5.12
C ILE A 27 -13.15 9.81 5.31
N SER A 28 -12.13 10.06 6.13
CA SER A 28 -11.65 11.40 6.49
C SER A 28 -10.14 11.42 6.64
N ASP A 29 -9.57 12.62 6.70
CA ASP A 29 -8.22 12.87 7.23
C ASP A 29 -7.06 12.22 6.44
N LEU A 30 -7.25 12.11 5.13
CA LEU A 30 -6.23 11.64 4.22
C LEU A 30 -5.51 12.85 3.59
N ASN A 31 -4.40 13.25 4.17
CA ASN A 31 -3.58 14.36 3.66
C ASN A 31 -2.20 13.85 3.17
N PRO A 32 -1.46 14.62 2.34
CA PRO A 32 -0.18 14.18 1.79
C PRO A 32 0.89 13.80 2.83
N ASP A 33 0.94 14.50 3.97
CA ASP A 33 1.92 14.23 5.03
C ASP A 33 1.62 12.91 5.75
N MET A 34 0.35 12.67 6.08
CA MET A 34 -0.14 11.44 6.69
C MET A 34 -0.01 10.26 5.74
N ASN A 35 -0.32 10.44 4.45
CA ASN A 35 -0.10 9.42 3.43
C ASN A 35 1.38 9.03 3.32
N LYS A 36 2.29 10.00 3.39
CA LYS A 36 3.73 9.72 3.39
C LYS A 36 4.14 8.91 4.63
N LYS A 37 3.68 9.31 5.82
CA LYS A 37 3.96 8.59 7.08
C LYS A 37 3.40 7.16 7.05
N LEU A 38 2.16 6.99 6.58
CA LEU A 38 1.50 5.69 6.45
C LEU A 38 2.21 4.81 5.43
N SER A 39 2.57 5.36 4.27
CA SER A 39 3.32 4.64 3.24
C SER A 39 4.67 4.14 3.76
N ILE A 40 5.42 4.98 4.48
CA ILE A 40 6.70 4.58 5.08
C ILE A 40 6.50 3.48 6.14
N GLY A 41 5.47 3.62 6.99
CA GLY A 41 5.16 2.64 8.03
C GLY A 41 4.79 1.28 7.43
N ILE A 42 3.90 1.26 6.44
CA ILE A 42 3.46 0.04 5.76
C ILE A 42 4.62 -0.60 4.99
N ALA A 43 5.40 0.19 4.23
CA ALA A 43 6.58 -0.31 3.53
C ALA A 43 7.61 -0.92 4.49
N SER A 44 7.77 -0.36 5.69
CA SER A 44 8.65 -0.92 6.72
C SER A 44 8.11 -2.24 7.32
N ILE A 45 6.80 -2.37 7.47
CA ILE A 45 6.17 -3.63 7.91
C ILE A 45 6.35 -4.70 6.84
N LEU A 46 6.10 -4.38 5.57
CA LEU A 46 6.27 -5.30 4.43
C LEU A 46 7.72 -5.77 4.28
N GLU A 47 8.68 -4.88 4.44
CA GLU A 47 10.11 -5.22 4.41
C GLU A 47 10.48 -6.16 5.57
N ASN A 48 10.09 -5.82 6.80
CA ASN A 48 10.48 -6.58 7.99
C ASN A 48 9.73 -7.91 8.17
N LYS A 49 8.50 -8.02 7.67
CA LYS A 49 7.65 -9.21 7.90
C LYS A 49 7.50 -10.10 6.68
N LEU A 50 7.56 -9.53 5.47
CA LEU A 50 7.30 -10.24 4.21
C LEU A 50 8.49 -10.19 3.23
N SER A 51 9.62 -9.58 3.63
CA SER A 51 10.83 -9.46 2.81
C SER A 51 10.59 -8.79 1.45
N VAL A 52 9.59 -7.91 1.36
CA VAL A 52 9.30 -7.11 0.17
C VAL A 52 10.11 -5.81 0.22
N PRO A 53 10.93 -5.50 -0.80
CA PRO A 53 11.68 -4.25 -0.82
C PRO A 53 10.75 -3.03 -0.82
N LYS A 54 11.08 -1.98 -0.07
CA LYS A 54 10.30 -0.72 -0.05
C LYS A 54 10.12 -0.12 -1.46
N SER A 55 11.13 -0.25 -2.32
CA SER A 55 11.09 0.21 -3.72
C SER A 55 10.09 -0.54 -4.61
N ARG A 56 9.56 -1.67 -4.13
CA ARG A 56 8.61 -2.55 -4.83
C ARG A 56 7.28 -2.65 -4.10
N SER A 57 6.99 -1.66 -3.27
CA SER A 57 5.70 -1.48 -2.61
C SER A 57 4.98 -0.28 -3.21
N PHE A 58 3.69 -0.46 -3.52
CA PHE A 58 2.83 0.62 -3.99
C PHE A 58 1.60 0.72 -3.10
N LEU A 59 1.39 1.91 -2.53
CA LEU A 59 0.23 2.21 -1.72
C LEU A 59 -0.70 3.12 -2.50
N PHE A 60 -1.89 2.62 -2.84
CA PHE A 60 -2.99 3.42 -3.36
C PHE A 60 -3.85 3.86 -2.19
N SER A 61 -4.11 5.16 -2.07
CA SER A 61 -4.92 5.70 -0.98
C SER A 61 -6.11 6.49 -1.54
N ILE A 62 -7.32 6.18 -1.08
CA ILE A 62 -8.54 6.83 -1.55
C ILE A 62 -9.36 7.40 -0.39
N LEU A 63 -9.83 8.63 -0.60
CA LEU A 63 -10.72 9.32 0.33
C LEU A 63 -12.18 9.11 -0.13
N ILE A 64 -12.97 8.40 0.67
CA ILE A 64 -14.39 8.13 0.35
C ILE A 64 -15.21 9.43 0.22
N ALA A 65 -14.87 10.47 0.99
CA ALA A 65 -15.56 11.76 0.89
C ALA A 65 -15.50 12.39 -0.53
N CYS A 66 -14.51 12.04 -1.35
CA CYS A 66 -14.41 12.51 -2.74
C CYS A 66 -15.27 11.71 -3.75
N ILE A 67 -15.81 10.55 -3.37
CA ILE A 67 -16.62 9.69 -4.26
C ILE A 67 -18.13 9.95 -4.07
N ILE A 68 -18.51 10.51 -2.92
CA ILE A 68 -19.92 10.71 -2.54
C ILE A 68 -20.46 12.08 -3.04
N PHE A 69 -19.66 12.88 -3.75
CA PHE A 69 -20.07 14.20 -4.30
C PHE A 69 -19.84 14.30 -5.81
#